data_AF-A5FCS6-F1
#
_entry.id   AF-A5FCS6-F1
#
_cell.length_a   1.000
_cell.length_b   1.000
_cell.length_c   1.000
_cell.angle_alpha   90.00
_cell.angle_beta   90.00
_cell.angle_gamma   90.00
#
_symmetry.space_group_name_H-M   'P 1'
#
loop_
_entity.id
_entity.type
_entity.pdbx_description
1 polymer ?
#
loop_
_entity_poly.entity_id
_entity_poly.type
_entity_poly.pdbx_seq_one_letter_code
_entity_poly.pdbx_strand_id
1 'polypeptide(L)'
;MKIQKIFALVFVSTLLFSCNFFTDSSPNRVFELIGLNANKIPQSFERVFKEYYQQKQNGSLQALADDQKSMRSSNCVDAVNFYYGNTFKEDIKKINALSKTDETEPIIKAGIELFEYAQEVQTNDFPKIAKMIDDGKSEEEINLAAKQLDDTKGIELDKKYKKVMDLLLPYADKHGVEYKRF
;
A
#
# COMPACT_ATOMS: atom_id res chain seq x y z
N MET A 1 15.79 -62.02 31.26
CA MET A 1 14.39 -62.09 30.79
C MET A 1 13.94 -60.68 30.46
N LYS A 2 13.46 -60.45 29.24
CA LYS A 2 13.12 -59.14 28.66
C LYS A 2 11.83 -58.60 29.29
N ILE A 3 11.88 -57.39 29.84
CA ILE A 3 10.70 -56.52 29.94
C ILE A 3 11.04 -55.27 29.14
N GLN A 4 10.99 -55.44 27.83
CA GLN A 4 10.84 -54.34 26.88
C GLN A 4 9.35 -54.07 26.74
N LYS A 5 9.01 -52.81 26.45
CA LYS A 5 7.70 -52.28 26.03
C LYS A 5 6.78 -51.86 27.18
N ILE A 6 6.77 -50.56 27.46
CA ILE A 6 5.60 -49.66 27.62
C ILE A 6 6.19 -48.36 28.19
N PHE A 7 6.65 -47.46 27.32
CA PHE A 7 6.76 -46.01 27.58
C PHE A 7 6.91 -45.26 26.24
N ALA A 8 6.17 -45.73 25.23
CA ALA A 8 6.01 -45.04 23.95
C ALA A 8 4.54 -44.60 23.82
N LEU A 9 4.11 -43.69 24.68
CA LEU A 9 2.80 -43.03 24.54
C LEU A 9 2.73 -41.66 25.25
N VAL A 10 3.79 -40.87 25.21
CA VAL A 10 3.75 -39.45 25.62
C VAL A 10 4.52 -38.60 24.59
N PHE A 11 4.27 -38.83 23.30
CA PHE A 11 4.95 -38.09 22.22
C PHE A 11 3.99 -37.58 21.12
N VAL A 12 2.66 -37.64 21.31
CA VAL A 12 1.71 -37.33 20.22
C VAL A 12 0.53 -36.47 20.71
N SER A 13 0.75 -35.58 21.68
CA SER A 13 -0.33 -34.70 22.18
C SER A 13 0.06 -33.22 22.26
N THR A 14 1.30 -32.85 21.93
CA THR A 14 1.76 -31.45 21.91
C THR A 14 2.01 -30.90 20.50
N LEU A 15 1.80 -31.70 19.44
CA LEU A 15 2.03 -31.28 18.05
C LEU A 15 0.80 -30.73 17.33
N LEU A 16 -0.33 -30.50 18.02
CA LEU A 16 -1.54 -29.92 17.40
C LEU A 16 -1.63 -28.38 17.52
N PHE A 17 -0.57 -27.68 17.93
CA PHE A 17 -0.51 -26.20 17.86
C PHE A 17 -0.01 -25.66 16.51
N SER A 18 0.22 -26.50 15.50
CA SER A 18 0.65 -26.05 14.17
C SER A 18 -0.53 -25.88 13.21
N CYS A 19 -1.46 -24.95 13.49
CA CYS A 19 -2.42 -24.43 12.51
C CYS A 19 -2.95 -23.07 13.01
N ASN A 20 -2.16 -22.00 12.83
CA ASN A 20 -2.51 -20.55 12.79
C ASN A 20 -1.30 -19.62 13.01
N PHE A 21 -0.07 -20.12 12.89
CA PHE A 21 1.16 -19.32 13.04
C PHE A 21 1.42 -18.28 11.94
N PHE A 22 0.55 -18.14 10.92
CA PHE A 22 0.82 -17.31 9.74
C PHE A 22 -0.09 -16.09 9.56
N THR A 23 -0.96 -15.79 10.53
CA THR A 23 -1.83 -14.61 10.52
C THR A 23 -1.54 -13.76 11.73
N ASP A 24 -0.30 -13.27 11.87
CA ASP A 24 0.05 -12.28 12.89
C ASP A 24 -0.85 -11.06 12.71
N SER A 25 -1.83 -10.95 13.61
CA SER A 25 -2.79 -9.84 13.67
C SER A 25 -2.56 -9.05 14.95
N SER A 26 -1.31 -9.04 15.42
CA SER A 26 -0.91 -8.19 16.52
C SER A 26 -1.24 -6.73 16.21
N PRO A 27 -1.54 -5.91 17.23
CA PRO A 27 -1.84 -4.50 17.05
C PRO A 27 -0.78 -3.73 16.25
N ASN A 28 0.50 -4.05 16.48
CA ASN A 28 1.62 -3.51 15.70
C ASN A 28 1.53 -3.87 14.22
N ARG A 29 1.18 -5.13 13.90
CA ARG A 29 1.08 -5.59 12.52
C ARG A 29 -0.09 -4.93 11.78
N VAL A 30 -1.22 -4.76 12.44
CA VAL A 30 -2.38 -4.02 11.89
C VAL A 30 -1.97 -2.57 11.60
N PHE A 31 -1.30 -1.92 12.55
CA PHE A 31 -0.84 -0.53 12.39
C PHE A 31 0.21 -0.38 11.28
N GLU A 32 1.17 -1.29 11.17
CA GLU A 32 2.16 -1.30 10.10
C GLU A 32 1.51 -1.42 8.73
N LEU A 33 0.64 -2.42 8.57
CA LEU A 33 0.05 -2.74 7.27
C LEU A 33 -0.93 -1.69 6.78
N ILE A 34 -1.70 -1.08 7.68
CA ILE A 34 -2.76 -0.14 7.32
C ILE A 34 -2.32 1.31 7.55
N GLY A 35 -1.70 1.62 8.68
CA GLY A 35 -1.28 2.96 9.04
C GLY A 35 -0.01 3.41 8.30
N LEU A 36 1.09 2.67 8.45
CA LEU A 36 2.38 3.09 7.88
C LEU A 36 2.39 3.01 6.35
N ASN A 37 1.79 1.97 5.77
CA ASN A 37 1.71 1.83 4.31
C ASN A 37 0.82 2.90 3.65
N ALA A 38 -0.12 3.52 4.38
CA ALA A 38 -0.91 4.62 3.84
C ALA A 38 -0.03 5.83 3.47
N ASN A 39 1.17 5.95 4.04
CA ASN A 39 2.14 7.00 3.66
C ASN A 39 2.71 6.83 2.24
N LYS A 40 2.47 5.69 1.57
CA LYS A 40 2.80 5.51 0.15
C LYS A 40 1.83 6.27 -0.76
N ILE A 41 0.69 6.73 -0.25
CA ILE A 41 -0.26 7.56 -0.99
C ILE A 41 0.33 8.97 -1.07
N PRO A 42 0.55 9.52 -2.27
CA PRO A 42 1.05 10.89 -2.41
C PRO A 42 0.06 11.89 -1.80
N GLN A 43 0.57 12.82 -1.01
CA GLN A 43 -0.24 13.91 -0.43
C GLN A 43 -0.69 14.96 -1.46
N SER A 44 -0.07 14.99 -2.64
CA SER A 44 -0.44 15.91 -3.73
C SER A 44 -0.04 15.27 -5.05
N PHE A 45 -1.03 15.09 -5.93
CA PHE A 45 -0.81 14.62 -7.29
C PHE A 45 -0.18 15.71 -8.15
N GLU A 46 -0.53 16.98 -7.92
CA GLU A 46 0.16 18.11 -8.56
C GLU A 46 1.67 18.05 -8.36
N ARG A 47 2.13 17.85 -7.12
CA ARG A 47 3.57 17.70 -6.84
C ARG A 47 4.18 16.51 -7.59
N VAL A 48 3.50 15.37 -7.62
CA VAL A 48 3.97 14.18 -8.34
C VAL A 48 4.21 14.51 -9.82
N PHE A 49 3.22 15.10 -10.49
CA PHE A 49 3.35 15.35 -11.94
C PHE A 49 4.29 16.50 -12.28
N LYS A 50 4.45 17.46 -11.38
CA LYS A 50 5.52 18.47 -11.49
C LYS A 50 6.91 17.83 -11.46
N GLU A 51 7.14 16.87 -10.56
CA GLU A 51 8.41 16.14 -10.49
C GLU A 51 8.65 15.30 -11.76
N TYR A 52 7.63 14.60 -12.27
CA TYR A 52 7.75 13.84 -13.52
C TYR A 52 8.02 14.73 -14.74
N TYR A 53 7.37 15.89 -14.82
CA TYR A 53 7.63 16.86 -15.89
C TYR A 53 9.09 17.34 -15.85
N GLN A 54 9.61 17.68 -14.67
CA GLN A 54 11.01 18.08 -14.51
C GLN A 54 11.98 16.94 -14.86
N GLN A 55 11.70 15.71 -14.43
CA GLN A 55 12.52 14.54 -14.77
C GLN A 55 12.53 14.27 -16.28
N LYS A 56 11.41 14.52 -16.98
CA LYS A 56 11.35 14.43 -18.45
C LYS A 56 12.28 15.45 -19.10
N GLN A 57 12.20 16.71 -18.69
CA GLN A 57 13.04 17.79 -19.23
C GLN A 57 14.54 17.50 -19.03
N ASN A 58 14.87 16.91 -17.89
CA ASN A 58 16.26 16.63 -17.50
C ASN A 58 16.77 15.28 -18.02
N GLY A 59 15.94 14.50 -18.73
CA GLY A 59 16.30 13.19 -19.25
C GLY A 59 16.55 12.12 -18.19
N SER A 60 16.03 12.31 -16.96
CA SER A 60 16.31 11.43 -15.81
C SER A 60 15.20 10.41 -15.51
N LEU A 61 14.17 10.34 -16.36
CA LEU A 61 13.12 9.32 -16.23
C LEU A 61 13.69 7.92 -16.45
N GLN A 62 13.32 7.02 -15.54
CA GLN A 62 13.69 5.62 -15.60
C GLN A 62 12.50 4.70 -15.37
N ALA A 63 12.57 3.51 -15.96
CA ALA A 63 11.67 2.39 -15.68
C ALA A 63 12.47 1.09 -15.68
N LEU A 64 11.89 0.02 -15.16
CA LEU A 64 12.50 -1.31 -15.18
C LEU A 64 12.72 -1.76 -16.64
N ALA A 65 13.91 -2.28 -16.92
CA ALA A 65 14.23 -2.89 -18.19
C ALA A 65 13.59 -4.28 -18.32
N ASP A 66 13.59 -4.82 -19.54
CA ASP A 66 12.95 -6.11 -19.86
C ASP A 66 13.58 -7.30 -19.08
N ASP A 67 14.83 -7.14 -18.63
CA ASP A 67 15.54 -8.12 -17.80
C ASP A 67 15.03 -8.19 -16.34
N GLN A 68 14.13 -7.29 -15.95
CA GLN A 68 13.57 -7.11 -14.62
C GLN A 68 14.60 -6.88 -13.50
N LYS A 69 15.82 -6.48 -13.86
CA LYS A 69 16.95 -6.33 -12.93
C LYS A 69 17.67 -4.99 -13.06
N SER A 70 17.60 -4.38 -14.24
CA SER A 70 18.23 -3.09 -14.50
C SER A 70 17.21 -2.00 -14.78
N MET A 71 17.63 -0.74 -14.67
CA MET A 71 16.83 0.43 -15.03
C MET A 71 17.24 0.89 -16.43
N ARG A 72 16.26 1.32 -17.22
CA ARG A 72 16.46 1.94 -18.53
C ARG A 72 15.88 3.35 -18.55
N SER A 73 16.36 4.18 -19.48
CA SER A 73 15.66 5.43 -19.81
C SER A 73 14.23 5.13 -20.27
N SER A 74 13.29 5.98 -19.85
CA SER A 74 11.87 5.76 -20.10
C SER A 74 11.13 7.02 -20.49
N ASN A 75 9.89 6.82 -20.96
CA ASN A 75 8.89 7.87 -21.06
C ASN A 75 8.15 7.99 -19.71
N CYS A 76 7.33 9.03 -19.56
CA CYS A 76 6.63 9.30 -18.31
C CYS A 76 5.60 8.21 -17.98
N VAL A 77 4.87 7.70 -18.98
CA VAL A 77 3.87 6.64 -18.79
C VAL A 77 4.50 5.36 -18.23
N ASP A 78 5.61 4.91 -18.81
CA ASP A 78 6.37 3.73 -18.38
C ASP A 78 6.88 3.91 -16.94
N ALA A 79 7.44 5.07 -16.63
CA ALA A 79 7.96 5.37 -15.29
C ALA A 79 6.82 5.35 -14.25
N VAL A 80 5.71 6.04 -14.53
CA VAL A 80 4.55 6.07 -13.64
C VAL A 80 3.96 4.67 -13.44
N ASN A 81 3.79 3.88 -14.49
CA ASN A 81 3.29 2.51 -14.38
C ASN A 81 4.22 1.62 -13.55
N PHE A 82 5.53 1.80 -13.67
CA PHE A 82 6.51 1.07 -12.89
C PHE A 82 6.43 1.42 -11.40
N TYR A 83 6.45 2.70 -11.04
CA TYR A 83 6.46 3.14 -9.63
C TYR A 83 5.10 3.03 -8.94
N TYR A 84 4.00 3.25 -9.67
CA TYR A 84 2.65 3.37 -9.10
C TYR A 84 1.67 2.26 -9.51
N GLY A 85 1.91 1.57 -10.63
CA GLY A 85 0.93 0.63 -11.20
C GLY A 85 0.63 -0.60 -10.34
N ASN A 86 1.45 -0.87 -9.32
CA ASN A 86 1.28 -2.02 -8.42
C ASN A 86 1.51 -1.70 -6.94
N THR A 87 1.56 -0.41 -6.55
CA THR A 87 2.01 0.04 -5.22
C THR A 87 1.33 -0.68 -4.06
N PHE A 88 0.02 -0.96 -4.16
CA PHE A 88 -0.77 -1.48 -3.06
C PHE A 88 -1.23 -2.93 -3.22
N LYS A 89 -0.93 -3.60 -4.34
CA LYS A 89 -1.42 -4.97 -4.60
C LYS A 89 -1.03 -5.95 -3.50
N GLU A 90 0.24 -5.92 -3.09
CA GLU A 90 0.73 -6.81 -2.03
C GLU A 90 0.25 -6.37 -0.64
N ASP A 91 0.08 -5.07 -0.41
CA ASP A 91 -0.45 -4.56 0.86
C ASP A 91 -1.91 -4.99 1.06
N ILE A 92 -2.75 -4.86 0.03
CA ILE A 92 -4.15 -5.32 0.04
C ILE A 92 -4.21 -6.83 0.31
N LYS A 93 -3.35 -7.63 -0.31
CA LYS A 93 -3.27 -9.07 -0.05
C LYS A 93 -2.91 -9.37 1.40
N LYS A 94 -1.91 -8.69 1.95
CA LYS A 94 -1.49 -8.86 3.36
C LYS A 94 -2.56 -8.42 4.34
N ILE A 95 -3.26 -7.32 4.07
CA ILE A 95 -4.38 -6.85 4.91
C ILE A 95 -5.54 -7.84 4.88
N ASN A 96 -5.87 -8.41 3.71
CA ASN A 96 -6.89 -9.44 3.60
C ASN A 96 -6.57 -10.73 4.37
N ALA A 97 -5.29 -11.00 4.62
CA ALA A 97 -4.84 -12.15 5.40
C ALA A 97 -4.84 -11.90 6.92
N LEU A 98 -5.16 -10.69 7.38
CA LEU A 98 -5.31 -10.40 8.82
C LEU A 98 -6.56 -11.10 9.38
N SER A 99 -6.46 -11.50 10.65
CA SER A 99 -7.59 -12.06 11.39
C SER A 99 -8.62 -10.96 11.63
N LYS A 100 -9.88 -11.25 11.26
CA LYS A 100 -11.02 -10.36 11.46
C LYS A 100 -11.66 -10.69 12.80
N THR A 101 -11.49 -9.79 13.76
CA THR A 101 -12.19 -9.77 15.03
C THR A 101 -13.13 -8.58 15.07
N ASP A 102 -13.99 -8.50 16.08
CA ASP A 102 -14.89 -7.35 16.26
C ASP A 102 -14.15 -6.01 16.30
N GLU A 103 -12.90 -5.99 16.80
CA GLU A 103 -12.07 -4.77 16.83
C GLU A 103 -11.35 -4.48 15.51
N THR A 104 -10.83 -5.51 14.84
CA THR A 104 -9.96 -5.33 13.66
C THR A 104 -10.75 -5.28 12.35
N GLU A 105 -11.92 -5.91 12.28
CA GLU A 105 -12.70 -5.99 11.04
C GLU A 105 -13.06 -4.61 10.45
N PRO A 106 -13.54 -3.62 11.24
CA PRO A 106 -13.82 -2.28 10.72
C PRO A 106 -12.55 -1.58 10.18
N ILE A 107 -11.41 -1.77 10.84
CA ILE A 107 -10.12 -1.19 10.46
C ILE A 107 -9.63 -1.82 9.16
N ILE A 108 -9.66 -3.15 9.07
CA ILE A 108 -9.28 -3.93 7.88
C ILE A 108 -10.12 -3.49 6.69
N LYS A 109 -11.44 -3.40 6.86
CA LYS A 109 -12.35 -2.97 5.79
C LYS A 109 -12.03 -1.55 5.31
N ALA A 110 -11.84 -0.61 6.24
CA ALA A 110 -11.49 0.76 5.88
C ALA A 110 -10.11 0.84 5.18
N GLY A 111 -9.13 0.06 5.63
CA GLY A 111 -7.81 -0.03 5.01
C GLY A 111 -7.85 -0.56 3.59
N ILE A 112 -8.62 -1.63 3.34
CA ILE A 112 -8.84 -2.17 1.99
C ILE A 112 -9.53 -1.11 1.11
N GLU A 113 -10.61 -0.49 1.58
CA GLU A 113 -11.33 0.55 0.82
C GLU A 113 -10.43 1.74 0.45
N LEU A 114 -9.48 2.11 1.32
CA LEU A 114 -8.49 3.16 1.04
C LEU A 114 -7.49 2.71 -0.03
N PHE A 115 -6.88 1.54 0.16
CA PHE A 115 -5.79 1.08 -0.72
C PHE A 115 -6.28 0.66 -2.10
N GLU A 116 -7.47 0.06 -2.20
CA GLU A 116 -8.09 -0.23 -3.49
C GLU A 116 -8.38 1.04 -4.26
N TYR A 117 -8.92 2.07 -3.60
CA TYR A 117 -9.20 3.35 -4.23
C TYR A 117 -7.91 4.07 -4.65
N ALA A 118 -6.88 4.08 -3.80
CA ALA A 118 -5.57 4.64 -4.14
C ALA A 118 -4.93 3.90 -5.34
N GLN A 119 -5.03 2.57 -5.35
CA GLN A 119 -4.53 1.76 -6.45
C GLN A 119 -5.27 2.06 -7.75
N GLU A 120 -6.59 2.24 -7.70
CA GLU A 120 -7.42 2.60 -8.86
C GLU A 120 -6.99 3.95 -9.45
N VAL A 121 -6.82 4.98 -8.61
CA VAL A 121 -6.35 6.31 -9.05
C VAL A 121 -4.98 6.19 -9.74
N GLN A 122 -4.06 5.44 -9.13
CA GLN A 122 -2.71 5.23 -9.64
C GLN A 122 -2.65 4.40 -10.92
N THR A 123 -3.59 3.46 -11.14
CA THR A 123 -3.60 2.65 -12.38
C THR A 123 -4.36 3.31 -13.50
N ASN A 124 -5.36 4.13 -13.20
CA ASN A 124 -6.29 4.62 -14.20
C ASN A 124 -6.08 6.09 -14.55
N ASP A 125 -5.70 6.94 -13.60
CA ASP A 125 -5.63 8.39 -13.82
C ASP A 125 -4.20 8.88 -13.95
N PHE A 126 -3.29 8.33 -13.15
CA PHE A 126 -1.88 8.70 -13.25
C PHE A 126 -1.29 8.49 -14.66
N PRO A 127 -1.56 7.37 -15.36
CA PRO A 127 -1.05 7.19 -16.72
C PRO A 127 -1.63 8.18 -17.74
N LYS A 128 -2.83 8.72 -17.50
CA LYS A 128 -3.44 9.73 -18.39
C LYS A 128 -2.68 11.06 -18.29
N ILE A 129 -2.34 11.50 -17.08
CA ILE A 129 -1.57 12.72 -16.87
C ILE A 129 -0.11 12.52 -17.31
N ALA A 130 0.47 11.35 -17.05
CA ALA A 130 1.79 10.98 -17.56
C ALA A 130 1.86 11.04 -19.09
N LYS A 131 0.80 10.58 -19.77
CA LYS A 131 0.69 10.67 -21.23
C LYS A 131 0.65 12.12 -21.71
N MET A 132 0.05 13.06 -20.98
CA MET A 132 0.11 14.48 -21.33
C MET A 132 1.54 15.01 -21.35
N ILE A 133 2.39 14.59 -20.41
CA ILE A 133 3.82 14.93 -20.38
C ILE A 133 4.52 14.37 -21.61
N ASP A 134 4.29 13.10 -21.94
CA ASP A 134 4.90 12.46 -23.11
C ASP A 134 4.41 13.03 -24.44
N ASP A 135 3.16 13.48 -24.50
CA ASP A 135 2.55 14.15 -25.67
C ASP A 135 2.99 15.62 -25.81
N GLY A 136 3.85 16.12 -24.91
CA GLY A 136 4.42 17.47 -24.99
C GLY A 136 3.46 18.59 -24.58
N LYS A 137 2.48 18.29 -23.71
CA LYS A 137 1.62 19.33 -23.12
C LYS A 137 2.41 20.30 -22.25
N SER A 138 1.88 21.52 -22.11
CA SER A 138 2.48 22.55 -21.25
C SER A 138 2.43 22.18 -19.78
N GLU A 139 3.36 22.71 -18.98
CA GLU A 139 3.38 22.50 -17.52
C GLU A 139 2.06 22.98 -16.89
N GLU A 140 1.49 24.07 -17.38
CA GLU A 140 0.20 24.59 -16.92
C GLU A 140 -0.96 23.62 -17.18
N GLU A 141 -1.02 23.01 -18.36
CA GLU A 141 -2.04 21.99 -18.68
C GLU A 141 -1.90 20.75 -17.79
N ILE A 142 -0.66 20.31 -17.54
CA ILE A 142 -0.37 19.14 -16.69
C ILE A 142 -0.74 19.43 -15.24
N ASN A 143 -0.33 20.58 -14.71
CA ASN A 143 -0.64 21.00 -13.35
C ASN A 143 -2.14 21.16 -13.14
N LEU A 144 -2.87 21.72 -14.11
CA LEU A 144 -4.33 21.82 -14.05
C LEU A 144 -4.99 20.43 -13.98
N ALA A 145 -4.55 19.47 -14.81
CA ALA A 145 -5.09 18.12 -14.79
C ALA A 145 -4.79 17.40 -13.47
N ALA A 146 -3.57 17.54 -12.96
CA ALA A 146 -3.18 16.97 -11.67
C ALA A 146 -3.94 17.61 -10.50
N LYS A 147 -4.11 18.94 -10.51
CA LYS A 147 -4.91 19.65 -9.53
C LYS A 147 -6.38 19.24 -9.57
N GLN A 148 -6.96 19.05 -10.76
CA GLN A 148 -8.33 18.54 -10.87
C GLN A 148 -8.47 17.13 -10.26
N LEU A 149 -7.44 16.29 -10.38
CA LEU A 149 -7.41 14.98 -9.74
C LEU A 149 -7.34 15.11 -8.21
N ASP A 150 -6.51 16.02 -7.68
CA ASP A 150 -6.46 16.35 -6.25
C ASP A 150 -7.82 16.85 -5.74
N ASP A 151 -8.41 17.83 -6.43
CA ASP A 151 -9.69 18.47 -6.07
C ASP A 151 -10.92 17.56 -6.25
N THR A 152 -10.73 16.34 -6.76
CA THR A 152 -11.81 15.35 -6.93
C THR A 152 -11.50 14.06 -6.19
N LYS A 153 -10.60 13.24 -6.75
CA LYS A 153 -10.24 11.93 -6.20
C LYS A 153 -9.31 12.06 -4.99
N GLY A 154 -8.50 13.11 -4.91
CA GLY A 154 -7.70 13.41 -3.71
C GLY A 154 -8.60 13.65 -2.49
N ILE A 155 -9.67 14.44 -2.63
CA ILE A 155 -10.66 14.65 -1.56
C ILE A 155 -11.29 13.33 -1.09
N GLU A 156 -11.63 12.42 -2.00
CA GLU A 156 -12.18 11.11 -1.63
C GLU A 156 -11.14 10.20 -0.96
N LEU A 157 -9.87 10.29 -1.37
CA LEU A 157 -8.76 9.62 -0.68
C LEU A 157 -8.59 10.15 0.74
N ASP A 158 -8.63 11.46 0.95
CA ASP A 158 -8.51 12.08 2.27
C ASP A 158 -9.64 11.64 3.21
N LYS A 159 -10.88 11.56 2.70
CA LYS A 159 -12.02 11.03 3.47
C LYS A 159 -11.79 9.59 3.91
N LYS A 160 -11.29 8.73 3.00
CA LYS A 160 -10.99 7.32 3.30
C LYS A 160 -9.81 7.20 4.27
N TYR A 161 -8.76 8.01 4.09
CA TYR A 161 -7.61 8.05 4.98
C TYR A 161 -8.03 8.47 6.38
N LYS A 162 -8.84 9.52 6.49
CA LYS A 162 -9.39 9.96 7.77
C LYS A 162 -10.19 8.84 8.44
N LYS A 163 -11.07 8.17 7.70
CA LYS A 163 -11.84 7.02 8.23
C LYS A 163 -10.94 5.93 8.78
N VAL A 164 -9.84 5.61 8.09
CA VAL A 164 -8.84 4.65 8.59
C VAL A 164 -8.23 5.14 9.89
N MET A 165 -7.75 6.38 9.96
CA MET A 165 -7.08 6.91 11.15
C MET A 165 -8.01 7.05 12.35
N ASP A 166 -9.27 7.45 12.12
CA ASP A 166 -10.30 7.54 13.16
C ASP A 166 -10.57 6.18 13.84
N LEU A 167 -10.37 5.06 13.12
CA LEU A 167 -10.51 3.71 13.66
C LEU A 167 -9.19 3.16 14.21
N LEU A 168 -8.09 3.41 13.50
CA LEU A 168 -6.79 2.81 13.77
C LEU A 168 -6.09 3.42 14.98
N LEU A 169 -6.16 4.75 15.16
CA LEU A 169 -5.45 5.42 16.25
C LEU A 169 -6.00 5.04 17.64
N PRO A 170 -7.32 5.00 17.89
CA PRO A 170 -7.85 4.54 19.17
C PRO A 170 -7.51 3.07 19.45
N TYR A 171 -7.51 2.22 18.42
CA TYR A 171 -7.08 0.83 18.53
C TYR A 171 -5.60 0.73 18.91
N ALA A 172 -4.73 1.48 18.23
CA ALA A 172 -3.30 1.53 18.52
C ALA A 172 -3.03 1.99 19.95
N ASP A 173 -3.67 3.08 20.39
CA ASP A 173 -3.56 3.61 21.75
C ASP A 173 -4.02 2.59 22.81
N LYS A 174 -5.17 1.94 22.60
CA LYS A 174 -5.72 0.92 23.50
C LYS A 174 -4.78 -0.26 23.71
N HIS A 175 -4.04 -0.62 22.67
CA HIS A 175 -3.16 -1.79 22.63
C HIS A 175 -1.68 -1.46 22.85
N GLY A 176 -1.34 -0.20 23.18
CA GLY A 176 0.03 0.21 23.48
C GLY A 176 0.98 0.17 22.27
N VAL A 177 0.44 0.35 21.05
CA VAL A 177 1.26 0.49 19.84
C VAL A 177 1.97 1.83 19.88
N GLU A 178 3.29 1.83 19.78
CA GLU A 178 4.07 3.06 19.72
C GLU A 178 4.12 3.61 18.28
N TYR A 179 3.72 4.86 18.11
CA TYR A 179 3.82 5.57 16.84
C TYR A 179 4.10 7.06 17.08
N LYS A 180 4.79 7.69 16.11
CA LYS A 180 5.05 9.14 16.17
C LYS A 180 3.81 9.89 15.71
N ARG A 181 3.29 10.77 16.56
CA ARG A 181 2.34 11.81 16.17
C ARG A 181 3.14 12.96 15.58
N PHE A 182 2.91 13.29 14.31
CA PHE A 182 3.55 14.42 13.62
C PHE A 182 2.63 15.64 13.65
#